data_AF-A0A259BIX6-F1
#
_entry.id   AF-A0A259BIX6-F1
#
_cell.length_a   1.000
_cell.length_b   1.000
_cell.length_c   1.000
_cell.angle_alpha   90.00
_cell.angle_beta   90.00
_cell.angle_gamma   90.00
#
_symmetry.space_group_name_H-M   'P 1'
#
loop_
_entity.id
_entity.type
_entity.pdbx_description
1 polymer ?
#
loop_
_entity_poly.entity_id
_entity_poly.type
_entity_poly.pdbx_seq_one_letter_code
_entity_poly.pdbx_strand_id
1 'polypeptide(L)'
;MLRRLHGLPGIALALALTVTALTGAVLSVQPALDRAAVPAIPAAASVADVAAQVVARHPGVSAIRLRADGSLTAAFDDGGTRGVERIDPATGAGLGPYVVSDTTRFIINLHRAFLMGDAGRVGAAIGALAMLGLSLSGLMLLAHRLGGMGALLRPIRGTPAQRWHGELGRLAAVGLLLSSLTGLWMSA
;
A
#
# COMPACT_ATOMS: atom_id res chain seq x y z
N MET A 1 35.11 2.97 3.13
CA MET A 1 34.26 1.76 2.99
C MET A 1 32.78 2.10 2.86
N LEU A 2 32.23 2.96 3.73
CA LEU A 2 30.81 3.34 3.75
C LEU A 2 30.23 3.79 2.39
N ARG A 3 30.98 4.57 1.59
CA ARG A 3 30.59 4.95 0.22
C ARG A 3 30.32 3.76 -0.72
N ARG A 4 31.13 2.69 -0.63
CA ARG A 4 30.94 1.49 -1.47
C ARG A 4 29.75 0.66 -0.99
N LEU A 5 29.56 0.57 0.32
CA LEU A 5 28.42 -0.09 0.95
C LEU A 5 27.09 0.64 0.70
N HIS A 6 27.12 1.95 0.45
CA HIS A 6 25.95 2.72 0.06
C HIS A 6 25.69 2.64 -1.46
N GLY A 7 26.73 2.88 -2.29
CA GLY A 7 26.56 3.05 -3.73
C GLY A 7 26.08 1.81 -4.47
N LEU A 8 26.78 0.68 -4.35
CA LEU A 8 26.48 -0.53 -5.13
C LEU A 8 25.12 -1.15 -4.73
N PRO A 9 24.84 -1.40 -3.44
CA PRO A 9 23.52 -1.87 -3.02
C PRO A 9 22.41 -0.85 -3.32
N GLY A 10 22.73 0.45 -3.26
CA GLY A 10 21.80 1.54 -3.57
C GLY A 10 21.25 1.47 -4.99
N ILE A 11 22.07 1.15 -5.97
CA ILE A 11 21.62 1.01 -7.37
C ILE A 11 20.66 -0.17 -7.52
N ALA A 12 20.99 -1.33 -6.93
CA ALA A 12 20.14 -2.52 -7.00
C ALA A 12 18.79 -2.28 -6.30
N LEU A 13 18.82 -1.69 -5.11
CA LEU A 13 17.62 -1.41 -4.31
C LEU A 13 16.77 -0.28 -4.90
N ALA A 14 17.35 0.63 -5.69
CA ALA A 14 16.59 1.65 -6.41
C ALA A 14 15.61 1.05 -7.42
N LEU A 15 15.95 -0.08 -8.05
CA LEU A 15 15.03 -0.76 -8.98
C LEU A 15 13.79 -1.30 -8.26
N ALA A 16 14.01 -2.05 -7.17
CA ALA A 16 12.93 -2.58 -6.35
C ALA A 16 12.06 -1.45 -5.78
N LEU A 17 12.70 -0.39 -5.27
CA LEU A 17 12.02 0.81 -4.78
C LEU A 17 11.17 1.47 -5.87
N THR A 18 11.65 1.55 -7.11
CA THR A 18 10.91 2.14 -8.23
C THR A 18 9.63 1.35 -8.51
N VAL A 19 9.72 0.02 -8.55
CA VAL A 19 8.55 -0.86 -8.72
C VAL A 19 7.56 -0.66 -7.58
N THR A 20 8.03 -0.69 -6.32
CA THR A 20 7.17 -0.48 -5.14
C THR A 20 6.53 0.90 -5.13
N ALA A 21 7.27 1.95 -5.50
CA ALA A 21 6.76 3.32 -5.53
C ALA A 21 5.71 3.52 -6.62
N LEU A 22 5.94 3.03 -7.84
CA LEU A 22 4.98 3.13 -8.95
C LEU A 22 3.70 2.36 -8.65
N THR A 23 3.82 1.11 -8.20
CA THR A 23 2.65 0.30 -7.82
C THR A 23 1.94 0.89 -6.62
N GLY A 24 2.67 1.41 -5.63
CA GLY A 24 2.10 2.08 -4.46
C GLY A 24 1.35 3.36 -4.81
N ALA A 25 1.85 4.14 -5.78
CA ALA A 25 1.17 5.33 -6.28
C ALA A 25 -0.15 5.00 -6.97
N VAL A 26 -0.22 3.88 -7.72
CA VAL A 26 -1.49 3.40 -8.29
C VAL A 26 -2.44 2.93 -7.18
N LEU A 27 -1.94 2.14 -6.22
CA LEU A 27 -2.75 1.60 -5.13
C LEU A 27 -3.23 2.66 -4.13
N SER A 28 -2.56 3.81 -4.02
CA SER A 28 -2.98 4.87 -3.09
C SER A 28 -4.27 5.57 -3.51
N VAL A 29 -4.55 5.63 -4.81
CA VAL A 29 -5.74 6.29 -5.37
C VAL A 29 -6.91 5.31 -5.50
N GLN A 30 -6.63 4.01 -5.63
CA GLN A 30 -7.64 2.97 -5.84
C GLN A 30 -8.80 3.02 -4.83
N PRO A 31 -8.59 3.15 -3.50
CA PRO A 31 -9.71 3.18 -2.54
C PRO A 31 -10.64 4.39 -2.72
N ALA A 32 -10.12 5.52 -3.21
CA ALA A 32 -10.92 6.70 -3.50
C ALA A 32 -11.78 6.49 -4.75
N LEU A 33 -11.21 5.87 -5.79
CA LEU A 33 -11.93 5.51 -7.01
C LEU A 33 -13.02 4.47 -6.73
N ASP A 34 -12.69 3.43 -5.97
CA ASP A 34 -13.65 2.39 -5.63
C ASP A 34 -14.81 2.96 -4.82
N ARG A 35 -14.53 3.83 -3.84
CA ARG A 35 -15.58 4.51 -3.04
C ARG A 35 -16.47 5.41 -3.91
N ALA A 36 -15.91 6.10 -4.90
CA ALA A 36 -16.70 6.93 -5.82
C ALA A 36 -17.61 6.11 -6.75
N ALA A 37 -17.28 4.83 -6.99
CA ALA A 37 -18.05 3.92 -7.84
C ALA A 37 -19.13 3.12 -7.10
N VAL A 38 -19.16 3.17 -5.76
CA VAL A 38 -20.12 2.42 -4.93
C VAL A 38 -21.34 3.30 -4.60
N PRO A 39 -22.57 2.74 -4.61
CA PRO A 39 -23.76 3.47 -4.17
C PRO A 39 -23.64 4.02 -2.75
N ALA A 40 -24.05 5.27 -2.55
CA ALA A 40 -24.04 5.90 -1.25
C ALA A 40 -25.03 5.23 -0.29
N ILE A 41 -24.63 5.07 0.97
CA ILE A 41 -25.53 4.60 2.03
C ILE A 41 -26.47 5.75 2.41
N PRO A 42 -27.79 5.61 2.31
CA PRO A 42 -28.72 6.65 2.70
C PRO A 42 -28.59 6.99 4.19
N ALA A 43 -28.64 8.27 4.54
CA ALA A 43 -28.52 8.71 5.93
C ALA A 43 -29.63 8.17 6.85
N ALA A 44 -30.81 7.86 6.28
CA ALA A 44 -31.94 7.28 6.99
C ALA A 44 -31.89 5.75 7.10
N ALA A 45 -30.92 5.08 6.44
CA ALA A 45 -30.84 3.63 6.46
C ALA A 45 -30.43 3.13 7.85
N SER A 46 -31.25 2.28 8.46
CA SER A 46 -30.85 1.57 9.68
C SER A 46 -30.20 0.23 9.35
N VAL A 47 -29.31 -0.24 10.23
CA VAL A 47 -28.69 -1.58 10.09
C VAL A 47 -29.77 -2.67 10.06
N ALA A 48 -30.86 -2.49 10.80
CA ALA A 48 -31.98 -3.44 10.84
C ALA A 48 -32.70 -3.51 9.48
N ASP A 49 -32.97 -2.37 8.85
CA ASP A 49 -33.65 -2.33 7.54
C ASP A 49 -32.79 -3.00 6.46
N VAL A 50 -31.50 -2.66 6.41
CA VAL A 50 -30.55 -3.28 5.48
C VAL A 50 -30.43 -4.78 5.72
N ALA A 51 -30.35 -5.21 6.97
CA ALA A 51 -30.28 -6.63 7.31
C ALA A 51 -31.58 -7.37 6.91
N ALA A 52 -32.75 -6.78 7.16
CA ALA A 52 -34.03 -7.36 6.79
C ALA A 52 -34.16 -7.52 5.27
N GLN A 53 -33.75 -6.51 4.50
CA GLN A 53 -33.74 -6.57 3.04
C GLN A 53 -32.79 -7.65 2.51
N VAL A 54 -31.59 -7.77 3.08
CA VAL A 54 -30.61 -8.80 2.69
C VAL A 54 -31.10 -10.20 3.03
N VAL A 55 -31.65 -10.42 4.23
CA VAL A 55 -32.20 -11.72 4.68
C VAL A 55 -33.38 -12.15 3.81
N ALA A 56 -34.23 -11.21 3.38
CA ALA A 56 -35.36 -11.50 2.50
C ALA A 56 -34.91 -12.06 1.13
N ARG A 57 -33.70 -11.70 0.68
CA ARG A 57 -33.10 -12.20 -0.57
C ARG A 57 -32.25 -13.46 -0.34
N HIS A 58 -31.47 -13.47 0.75
CA HIS A 58 -30.55 -14.54 1.11
C HIS A 58 -30.86 -15.05 2.53
N PRO A 59 -31.77 -16.04 2.66
CA PRO A 59 -32.11 -16.61 3.96
C PRO A 59 -30.91 -17.20 4.70
N GLY A 60 -29.89 -17.68 3.96
CA GLY A 60 -28.64 -18.21 4.48
C GLY A 60 -27.52 -17.18 4.63
N VAL A 61 -27.84 -15.89 4.81
CA VAL A 61 -26.82 -14.86 5.04
C VAL A 61 -26.05 -15.13 6.34
N SER A 62 -24.72 -15.16 6.22
CA SER A 62 -23.80 -15.42 7.33
C SER A 62 -23.08 -14.16 7.81
N ALA A 63 -22.89 -13.17 6.94
CA ALA A 63 -22.28 -11.90 7.31
C ALA A 63 -22.67 -10.78 6.34
N ILE A 64 -22.97 -9.60 6.86
CA ILE A 64 -23.06 -8.35 6.11
C ILE A 64 -21.86 -7.49 6.52
N ARG A 65 -21.10 -6.99 5.55
CA ARG A 65 -19.87 -6.22 5.80
C ARG A 65 -19.82 -4.97 4.95
N LEU A 66 -19.55 -3.84 5.60
CA LEU A 66 -19.03 -2.65 4.94
C LEU A 66 -17.53 -2.84 4.71
N ARG A 67 -17.13 -2.86 3.44
CA ARG A 67 -15.74 -3.05 3.01
C ARG A 67 -14.98 -1.72 3.05
N ALA A 68 -13.65 -1.80 2.99
CA ALA A 68 -12.77 -0.61 3.02
C ALA A 68 -12.96 0.31 1.80
N ASP A 69 -13.38 -0.27 0.68
CA ASP A 69 -13.78 0.44 -0.54
C ASP A 69 -15.17 1.11 -0.44
N GLY A 70 -15.86 0.96 0.69
CA GLY A 70 -17.21 1.48 0.91
C GLY A 70 -18.33 0.57 0.43
N SER A 71 -18.04 -0.56 -0.24
CA SER A 71 -19.07 -1.48 -0.70
C SER A 71 -19.72 -2.24 0.46
N LEU A 72 -21.04 -2.33 0.42
CA LEU A 72 -21.79 -3.24 1.28
C LEU A 72 -21.82 -4.61 0.62
N THR A 73 -21.40 -5.65 1.36
CA THR A 73 -21.36 -7.03 0.84
C THR A 73 -22.10 -7.97 1.78
N ALA A 74 -22.79 -8.95 1.21
CA ALA A 74 -23.44 -10.04 1.94
C ALA A 74 -22.79 -11.38 1.57
N ALA A 75 -22.28 -12.10 2.56
CA ALA A 75 -21.84 -13.48 2.41
C ALA A 75 -23.00 -14.42 2.74
N PHE A 76 -23.37 -15.31 1.83
CA PHE A 76 -24.55 -16.15 1.95
C PHE A 76 -24.26 -17.60 1.53
N ASP A 77 -25.07 -18.52 2.03
CA ASP A 77 -25.11 -19.93 1.65
C ASP A 77 -26.57 -20.41 1.65
N ASP A 78 -27.20 -20.40 0.48
CA ASP A 78 -28.63 -20.70 0.32
C ASP A 78 -28.86 -22.18 -0.10
N GLY A 79 -28.04 -23.11 0.41
CA GLY A 79 -28.25 -24.56 0.24
C GLY A 79 -27.99 -25.11 -1.18
N GLY A 80 -27.47 -24.27 -2.08
CA GLY A 80 -27.12 -24.61 -3.45
C GLY A 80 -26.28 -23.54 -4.16
N THR A 81 -26.25 -22.33 -3.61
CA THR A 81 -25.42 -21.22 -4.11
C THR A 81 -24.78 -20.53 -2.92
N ARG A 82 -23.44 -20.47 -2.94
CA ARG A 82 -22.65 -19.81 -1.91
C ARG A 82 -21.79 -18.74 -2.55
N GLY A 83 -21.73 -17.57 -1.94
CA GLY A 83 -20.96 -16.47 -2.49
C GLY A 83 -20.89 -15.25 -1.60
N VAL A 84 -20.29 -14.21 -2.16
CA VAL A 84 -20.30 -12.85 -1.61
C VAL A 84 -20.87 -11.94 -2.69
N GLU A 85 -22.03 -11.34 -2.44
CA GLU A 85 -22.67 -10.39 -3.35
C GLU A 85 -22.46 -8.96 -2.84
N ARG A 86 -22.34 -8.00 -3.75
CA ARG A 86 -22.47 -6.57 -3.45
C ARG A 86 -23.94 -6.21 -3.31
N ILE A 87 -24.27 -5.37 -2.34
CA ILE A 87 -25.65 -4.99 -2.03
C ILE A 87 -25.80 -3.48 -2.19
N ASP A 88 -26.90 -3.05 -2.82
CA ASP A 88 -27.34 -1.66 -2.79
C ASP A 88 -27.89 -1.34 -1.39
N PRO A 89 -27.26 -0.43 -0.64
CA PRO A 89 -27.66 -0.12 0.73
C PRO A 89 -29.03 0.60 0.83
N ALA A 90 -29.56 1.15 -0.27
CA ALA A 90 -30.86 1.81 -0.26
C ALA A 90 -32.03 0.86 -0.51
N THR A 91 -31.80 -0.18 -1.32
CA THR A 91 -32.87 -1.08 -1.81
C THR A 91 -32.70 -2.53 -1.37
N GLY A 92 -31.50 -2.91 -0.92
CA GLY A 92 -31.12 -4.30 -0.65
C GLY A 92 -30.91 -5.12 -1.92
N ALA A 93 -30.94 -4.49 -3.10
CA ALA A 93 -30.75 -5.18 -4.37
C ALA A 93 -29.33 -5.74 -4.51
N GLY A 94 -29.23 -6.93 -5.07
CA GLY A 94 -27.95 -7.52 -5.45
C GLY A 94 -27.34 -6.79 -6.66
N LEU A 95 -26.11 -6.32 -6.51
CA LEU A 95 -25.31 -5.63 -7.54
C LEU A 95 -24.29 -6.57 -8.20
N GLY A 96 -24.50 -7.88 -8.06
CA GLY A 96 -23.60 -8.92 -8.56
C GLY A 96 -22.48 -9.31 -7.60
N PRO A 97 -21.68 -10.32 -7.96
CA PRO A 97 -20.65 -10.88 -7.09
C PRO A 97 -19.56 -9.85 -6.76
N TYR A 98 -19.08 -9.88 -5.52
CA TYR A 98 -17.92 -9.08 -5.12
C TYR A 98 -16.63 -9.73 -5.62
N VAL A 99 -16.02 -9.14 -6.66
CA VAL A 99 -14.77 -9.63 -7.26
C VAL A 99 -13.78 -8.46 -7.39
N VAL A 100 -12.58 -8.63 -6.85
CA VAL A 100 -11.46 -7.71 -7.09
C VAL A 100 -10.92 -7.97 -8.50
N SER A 101 -10.78 -6.91 -9.31
CA SER A 101 -10.29 -7.03 -10.69
C SER A 101 -8.91 -7.71 -10.75
N ASP A 102 -8.66 -8.46 -11.83
CA ASP A 102 -7.38 -9.16 -12.02
C ASP A 102 -6.21 -8.18 -12.12
N THR A 103 -6.44 -7.00 -12.70
CA THR A 103 -5.44 -5.92 -12.75
C THR A 103 -5.09 -5.42 -11.36
N THR A 104 -6.09 -5.12 -10.51
CA THR A 104 -5.85 -4.69 -9.13
C THR A 104 -5.12 -5.78 -8.35
N ARG A 105 -5.52 -7.04 -8.51
CA ARG A 105 -4.86 -8.20 -7.88
C ARG A 105 -3.41 -8.34 -8.32
N PHE A 106 -3.13 -8.19 -9.62
CA PHE A 106 -1.79 -8.20 -10.17
C PHE A 106 -0.92 -7.11 -9.55
N ILE A 107 -1.41 -5.87 -9.48
CA ILE A 107 -0.67 -4.73 -8.90
C ILE A 107 -0.40 -4.95 -7.41
N ILE A 108 -1.39 -5.45 -6.65
CA ILE A 108 -1.20 -5.80 -5.23
C ILE A 108 -0.10 -6.86 -5.06
N ASN A 109 -0.12 -7.91 -5.88
CA ASN A 109 0.87 -8.98 -5.81
C ASN A 109 2.26 -8.53 -6.24
N LEU A 110 2.36 -7.65 -7.23
CA LEU A 110 3.63 -7.03 -7.63
C LEU A 110 4.17 -6.11 -6.53
N HIS A 111 3.33 -5.29 -5.92
CA HIS A 111 3.71 -4.36 -4.86
C HIS A 111 4.18 -5.06 -3.58
N ARG A 112 3.40 -6.04 -3.10
CA ARG A 112 3.63 -6.69 -1.79
C ARG A 112 4.61 -7.85 -1.84
N ALA A 113 4.72 -8.50 -3.00
CA ALA A 113 5.40 -9.79 -3.12
C ALA A 113 6.20 -9.93 -4.41
N PHE A 114 6.34 -8.88 -5.23
CA PHE A 114 7.05 -8.95 -6.51
C PHE A 114 6.60 -10.15 -7.39
N LEU A 115 5.31 -10.51 -7.31
CA LEU A 115 4.71 -11.68 -7.99
C LEU A 115 5.26 -13.07 -7.56
N MET A 116 6.04 -13.15 -6.48
CA MET A 116 6.70 -14.38 -6.00
C MET A 116 6.05 -14.98 -4.75
N GLY A 117 4.81 -14.60 -4.43
CA GLY A 117 4.09 -15.13 -3.27
C GLY A 117 4.85 -14.90 -1.95
N ASP A 118 4.96 -15.93 -1.12
CA ASP A 118 5.59 -15.82 0.20
C ASP A 118 7.09 -15.53 0.13
N ALA A 119 7.82 -16.10 -0.83
CA ALA A 119 9.23 -15.79 -1.04
C ALA A 119 9.45 -14.31 -1.36
N GLY A 120 8.53 -13.73 -2.14
CA GLY A 120 8.53 -12.32 -2.46
C GLY A 120 8.23 -11.41 -1.26
N ARG A 121 7.37 -11.85 -0.33
CA ARG A 121 7.09 -11.12 0.92
C ARG A 121 8.33 -11.10 1.82
N VAL A 122 9.03 -12.22 1.94
CA VAL A 122 10.31 -12.28 2.65
C VAL A 122 11.34 -11.38 1.97
N GLY A 123 11.42 -11.41 0.64
CA GLY A 123 12.27 -10.52 -0.15
C GLY A 123 11.95 -9.03 0.08
N ALA A 124 10.67 -8.67 0.16
CA ALA A 124 10.24 -7.30 0.47
C ALA A 124 10.65 -6.88 1.89
N ALA A 125 10.53 -7.76 2.88
CA ALA A 125 10.97 -7.50 4.26
C ALA A 125 12.48 -7.27 4.34
N ILE A 126 13.27 -8.12 3.68
CA ILE A 126 14.74 -7.96 3.56
C ILE A 126 15.07 -6.66 2.84
N GLY A 127 14.35 -6.34 1.75
CA GLY A 127 14.50 -5.10 1.00
C GLY A 127 14.22 -3.87 1.86
N ALA A 128 13.18 -3.91 2.70
CA ALA A 128 12.87 -2.85 3.65
C ALA A 128 13.99 -2.66 4.68
N LEU A 129 14.52 -3.75 5.25
CA LEU A 129 15.68 -3.70 6.17
C LEU A 129 16.91 -3.09 5.49
N ALA A 130 17.20 -3.52 4.27
CA ALA A 130 18.33 -3.01 3.51
C ALA A 130 18.15 -1.52 3.15
N MET A 131 16.93 -1.10 2.82
CA MET A 131 16.60 0.30 2.56
C MET A 131 16.73 1.18 3.81
N LEU A 132 16.38 0.67 4.99
CA LEU A 132 16.63 1.34 6.27
C LEU A 132 18.14 1.57 6.46
N GLY A 133 18.95 0.53 6.27
CA GLY A 133 20.42 0.63 6.33
C GLY A 133 21.01 1.61 5.30
N LEU A 134 20.49 1.62 4.07
CA LEU A 134 20.90 2.58 3.05
C LEU A 134 20.53 4.01 3.41
N SER A 135 19.34 4.24 3.96
CA SER A 135 18.87 5.56 4.36
C SER A 135 19.72 6.12 5.50
N LEU A 136 20.00 5.29 6.52
CA LEU A 136 20.87 5.66 7.64
C LEU A 136 22.31 5.93 7.17
N SER A 137 22.88 5.04 6.36
CA SER A 137 24.24 5.25 5.82
C SER A 137 24.34 6.48 4.92
N GLY A 138 23.31 6.78 4.12
CA GLY A 138 23.22 7.98 3.30
C GLY A 138 23.20 9.26 4.13
N LEU A 139 22.38 9.28 5.20
CA LEU A 139 22.36 10.40 6.15
C LEU A 139 23.69 10.58 6.87
N MET A 140 24.35 9.50 7.29
CA MET A 140 25.68 9.56 7.91
C MET A 140 26.72 10.14 6.95
N LEU A 141 26.71 9.72 5.69
CA LEU A 141 27.61 10.26 4.64
C LEU A 141 27.34 11.76 4.40
N LEU A 142 26.07 12.15 4.39
CA LEU A 142 25.68 13.56 4.22
C LEU A 142 26.11 14.40 5.42
N ALA A 143 25.89 13.93 6.64
CA ALA A 143 26.34 14.59 7.87
C ALA A 143 27.87 14.77 7.89
N HIS A 144 28.63 13.71 7.57
CA HIS A 144 30.09 13.81 7.47
C HIS A 144 30.54 14.84 6.44
N ARG A 145 29.83 14.93 5.30
CA ARG A 145 30.14 15.90 4.24
C ARG A 145 29.85 17.34 4.65
N LEU A 146 28.81 17.57 5.43
CA LEU A 146 28.35 18.93 5.80
C LEU A 146 28.94 19.43 7.13
N GLY A 147 29.76 18.61 7.80
CA GLY A 147 30.43 18.97 9.05
C GLY A 147 29.62 18.65 10.31
N GLY A 148 28.72 17.67 10.25
CA GLY A 148 28.00 17.11 11.39
C GLY A 148 26.48 17.01 11.20
N MET A 149 25.81 16.41 12.19
CA MET A 149 24.36 16.19 12.15
C MET A 149 23.56 17.50 12.19
N GLY A 150 24.03 18.49 12.97
CA GLY A 150 23.43 19.83 13.03
C GLY A 150 23.60 20.65 11.73
N ALA A 151 24.42 20.17 10.79
CA ALA A 151 24.67 20.82 9.51
C ALA A 151 23.88 20.22 8.34
N LEU A 152 23.00 19.23 8.58
CA LEU A 152 22.28 18.51 7.52
C LEU A 152 21.46 19.42 6.59
N LEU A 153 20.99 20.58 7.08
CA LEU A 153 20.22 21.55 6.28
C LEU A 153 21.10 22.57 5.54
N ARG A 154 22.43 22.52 5.70
CA ARG A 154 23.33 23.45 5.01
C ARG A 154 23.35 23.19 3.49
N PRO A 155 23.69 24.20 2.67
CA PRO A 155 23.81 24.02 1.23
C PRO A 155 24.87 22.99 0.85
N ILE A 156 24.53 22.08 -0.06
CA ILE A 156 25.44 21.06 -0.55
C ILE A 156 26.28 21.64 -1.70
N ARG A 157 27.61 21.65 -1.53
CA ARG A 157 28.59 22.12 -2.54
C ARG A 157 29.25 20.95 -3.26
N GLY A 158 29.61 21.12 -4.53
CA GLY A 158 30.29 20.09 -5.35
C GLY A 158 29.79 20.07 -6.78
N THR A 159 30.09 18.98 -7.49
CA THR A 159 29.59 18.81 -8.87
C THR A 159 28.06 18.72 -8.90
N PRO A 160 27.40 19.06 -10.03
CA PRO A 160 25.95 19.00 -10.13
C PRO A 160 25.37 17.64 -9.69
N ALA A 161 25.96 16.52 -10.13
CA ALA A 161 25.52 15.19 -9.73
C ALA A 161 25.58 14.96 -8.21
N GLN A 162 26.66 15.40 -7.56
CA GLN A 162 26.81 15.27 -6.12
C GLN A 162 25.87 16.19 -5.33
N ARG A 163 25.47 17.32 -5.92
CA ARG A 163 24.48 18.23 -5.34
C ARG A 163 23.09 17.63 -5.47
N TRP A 164 22.67 17.24 -6.68
CA TRP A 164 21.36 16.62 -6.91
C TRP A 164 21.13 15.36 -6.08
N HIS A 165 22.10 14.44 -6.05
CA HIS A 165 21.98 13.24 -5.22
C HIS A 165 21.85 13.58 -3.73
N GLY A 166 22.61 14.56 -3.22
CA GLY A 166 22.56 14.95 -1.83
C GLY A 166 21.28 15.71 -1.46
N GLU A 167 20.82 16.61 -2.32
CA GLU A 167 19.62 17.42 -2.11
C GLU A 167 18.36 16.56 -2.16
N LEU A 168 18.22 15.74 -3.22
CA LEU A 168 17.11 14.79 -3.34
C LEU A 168 17.18 13.72 -2.26
N GLY A 169 18.38 13.20 -1.97
CA GLY A 169 18.60 12.20 -0.93
C GLY A 169 18.22 12.72 0.46
N ARG A 170 18.51 13.98 0.78
CA ARG A 170 18.11 14.62 2.03
C ARG A 170 16.60 14.66 2.21
N LEU A 171 15.87 15.06 1.17
CA LEU A 171 14.40 15.07 1.19
C LEU A 171 13.84 13.65 1.25
N ALA A 172 14.34 12.77 0.39
CA ALA A 172 13.90 11.38 0.28
C ALA A 172 14.17 10.59 1.57
N ALA A 173 15.23 10.89 2.32
CA ALA A 173 15.59 10.16 3.54
C ALA A 173 14.44 10.08 4.55
N VAL A 174 13.65 11.15 4.71
CA VAL A 174 12.49 11.14 5.61
C VAL A 174 11.46 10.10 5.13
N GLY A 175 11.09 10.15 3.85
CA GLY A 175 10.17 9.20 3.25
C GLY A 175 10.70 7.76 3.29
N LEU A 176 11.96 7.55 2.95
CA LEU A 176 12.58 6.22 2.92
C LEU A 176 12.71 5.61 4.32
N LEU A 177 13.03 6.41 5.33
CA LEU A 177 13.04 5.95 6.73
C LEU A 177 11.63 5.54 7.17
N LEU A 178 10.61 6.37 6.92
CA LEU A 178 9.23 6.03 7.25
C LEU A 178 8.78 4.78 6.50
N SER A 179 8.97 4.72 5.18
CA SER A 179 8.55 3.59 4.35
C SER A 179 9.25 2.28 4.73
N SER A 180 10.56 2.33 5.01
CA SER A 180 11.30 1.13 5.42
C SER A 180 10.86 0.63 6.81
N LEU A 181 10.67 1.54 7.77
CA LEU A 181 10.14 1.19 9.09
C LEU A 181 8.73 0.61 9.01
N THR A 182 7.83 1.20 8.20
CA THR A 182 6.49 0.65 8.00
C THR A 182 6.52 -0.70 7.30
N GLY A 183 7.41 -0.88 6.32
CA GLY A 183 7.58 -2.16 5.64
C GLY A 183 8.03 -3.26 6.60
N LEU A 184 8.96 -2.95 7.50
CA LEU A 184 9.39 -3.88 8.55
C LEU A 184 8.27 -4.17 9.55
N TRP A 185 7.55 -3.15 10.01
CA TRP A 185 6.42 -3.30 10.92
C TRP A 185 5.33 -4.21 10.34
N MET A 186 5.00 -4.05 9.06
CA MET A 186 4.00 -4.88 8.38
C MET A 186 4.50 -6.31 8.06
N SER A 187 5.79 -6.58 8.24
CA SER A 187 6.38 -7.90 8.00
C SER A 187 6.59 -8.71 9.30
N ALA A 188 6.43 -8.06 10.46
CA ALA A 188 6.49 -8.70 11.78
C ALA A 188 5.15 -9.38 12.11
#